data_AF-A0A2N1QLR3-F1
#
_entry.id   AF-A0A2N1QLR3-F1
#
_cell.length_a   1.000
_cell.length_b   1.000
_cell.length_c   1.000
_cell.angle_alpha   90.00
_cell.angle_beta   90.00
_cell.angle_gamma   90.00
#
_symmetry.space_group_name_H-M   'P 1'
#
loop_
_entity.id
_entity.type
_entity.pdbx_description
1 polymer ?
#
loop_
_entity_poly.entity_id
_entity_poly.type
_entity_poly.pdbx_seq_one_letter_code
_entity_poly.pdbx_strand_id
1 'polypeptide(L)'
;MMDTINERLSKFSSELRFEDIPPEVLDHLKRVMLDCYGCGLFGSTTPWMRIYRDVLESLTDRNEATIWGTDRKTSVIEAMMLNGSAINSFELDDTHTDGIIHVSTGVLGCITAFAEKMGTLSGKDFLTAAVLAYEISCRVAAPVGMEIAHQGWNNTGTCCPFGSTAGVGKMLGLTPEQMGHAMGIAGNWSGGLQAVQFAS
;
A
#
# COMPACT_ATOMS: atom_id res chain seq x y z
N MET A 1 28.25 13.85 -9.86
CA MET A 1 27.87 13.28 -8.55
C MET A 1 27.04 12.04 -8.86
N MET A 2 27.18 10.96 -8.11
CA MET A 2 26.36 9.75 -8.33
C MET A 2 24.98 9.99 -7.73
N ASP A 3 23.91 9.69 -8.48
CA ASP A 3 22.53 9.85 -8.00
C ASP A 3 22.34 9.05 -6.69
N THR A 4 21.72 9.67 -5.70
CA THR A 4 21.30 9.04 -4.45
C THR A 4 20.25 7.95 -4.72
N ILE A 5 20.06 7.05 -3.75
CA ILE A 5 19.02 6.01 -3.85
C ILE A 5 17.63 6.65 -4.02
N ASN A 6 17.35 7.73 -3.27
CA ASN A 6 16.07 8.44 -3.35
C ASN A 6 15.83 9.04 -4.75
N GLU A 7 16.84 9.68 -5.35
CA GLU A 7 16.74 10.24 -6.70
C GLU A 7 16.47 9.15 -7.74
N ARG A 8 17.15 8.00 -7.63
CA ARG A 8 16.96 6.86 -8.55
C ARG A 8 15.56 6.27 -8.45
N LEU A 9 15.06 6.03 -7.24
CA LEU A 9 13.70 5.48 -7.02
C LEU A 9 12.63 6.48 -7.44
N SER A 10 12.84 7.77 -7.17
CA SER A 10 11.88 8.83 -7.51
C SER A 10 11.76 9.05 -9.01
N LYS A 11 12.91 9.01 -9.72
CA LYS A 11 12.94 9.05 -11.19
C LYS A 11 12.22 7.85 -11.79
N PHE A 12 12.57 6.64 -11.36
CA PHE A 12 11.90 5.41 -11.81
C PHE A 12 10.38 5.48 -11.59
N SER A 13 9.95 5.91 -10.40
CA SER A 13 8.53 6.04 -10.04
C SER A 13 7.78 7.01 -10.94
N SER A 14 8.39 8.15 -11.25
CA SER A 14 7.76 9.17 -12.08
C SER A 14 7.71 8.77 -13.56
N GLU A 15 8.75 8.09 -14.05
CA GLU A 15 8.96 7.81 -15.48
C GLU A 15 8.37 6.48 -15.97
N LEU A 16 8.11 5.49 -15.09
CA LEU A 16 7.56 4.17 -15.49
C LEU A 16 6.26 4.31 -16.29
N ARG A 17 6.18 3.74 -17.49
CA ARG A 17 4.94 3.72 -18.28
C ARG A 17 4.34 2.31 -18.30
N PHE A 18 3.05 2.23 -18.61
CA PHE A 18 2.35 0.96 -18.72
C PHE A 18 3.02 0.00 -19.71
N GLU A 19 3.53 0.54 -20.83
CA GLU A 19 4.17 -0.22 -21.90
C GLU A 19 5.54 -0.78 -21.50
N ASP A 20 6.15 -0.25 -20.44
CA ASP A 20 7.43 -0.72 -19.92
C ASP A 20 7.25 -1.94 -18.99
N ILE A 21 6.00 -2.28 -18.63
CA ILE A 21 5.67 -3.39 -17.71
C ILE A 21 5.52 -4.69 -18.50
N PRO A 22 6.29 -5.75 -18.17
CA PRO A 22 6.13 -7.04 -18.82
C PRO A 22 4.70 -7.61 -18.65
N PRO A 23 4.10 -8.20 -19.70
CA PRO A 23 2.73 -8.72 -19.63
C PRO A 23 2.51 -9.74 -18.49
N GLU A 24 3.50 -10.58 -18.21
CA GLU A 24 3.47 -11.57 -17.14
C GLU A 24 3.41 -10.94 -15.74
N VAL A 25 4.01 -9.75 -15.56
CA VAL A 25 3.93 -8.98 -14.30
C VAL A 25 2.51 -8.46 -14.12
N LEU A 26 1.89 -7.93 -15.18
CA LEU A 26 0.50 -7.46 -15.12
C LEU A 26 -0.47 -8.61 -14.81
N ASP A 27 -0.26 -9.78 -15.41
CA ASP A 27 -1.13 -10.94 -15.18
C ASP A 27 -0.94 -11.53 -13.78
N HIS A 28 0.29 -11.54 -13.25
CA HIS A 28 0.54 -11.91 -11.87
C HIS A 28 -0.11 -10.91 -10.90
N LEU A 29 0.09 -9.59 -11.11
CA LEU A 29 -0.49 -8.55 -10.27
C LEU A 29 -2.02 -8.67 -10.19
N LYS A 30 -2.71 -8.92 -11.31
CA LYS A 30 -4.18 -9.10 -11.28
C LYS A 30 -4.62 -10.27 -10.39
N ARG A 31 -3.83 -11.36 -10.34
CA ARG A 31 -4.13 -12.50 -9.45
C ARG A 31 -3.90 -12.13 -7.99
N VAL A 32 -2.81 -11.43 -7.69
CA VAL A 32 -2.52 -10.91 -6.35
C VAL A 32 -3.60 -9.93 -5.89
N MET A 33 -4.08 -9.06 -6.78
CA MET A 33 -5.19 -8.16 -6.48
C MET A 33 -6.49 -8.92 -6.18
N LEU A 34 -6.80 -9.97 -6.95
CA LEU A 34 -7.97 -10.80 -6.70
C LEU A 34 -7.89 -11.47 -5.32
N ASP A 35 -6.73 -12.02 -4.97
CA ASP A 35 -6.46 -12.59 -3.66
C ASP A 35 -6.61 -11.56 -2.54
N CYS A 36 -5.96 -10.40 -2.69
CA CYS A 36 -6.03 -9.27 -1.77
C CYS A 36 -7.48 -8.82 -1.50
N TYR A 37 -8.30 -8.67 -2.54
CA TYR A 37 -9.70 -8.27 -2.37
C TYR A 37 -10.51 -9.37 -1.68
N GLY A 38 -10.22 -10.64 -1.93
CA GLY A 38 -10.81 -11.76 -1.20
C GLY A 38 -10.48 -11.72 0.30
N CYS A 39 -9.19 -11.55 0.62
CA CYS A 39 -8.71 -11.40 2.00
C CYS A 39 -9.34 -10.20 2.69
N GLY A 40 -9.37 -9.04 2.02
CA GLY A 40 -9.98 -7.82 2.54
C GLY A 40 -11.48 -7.93 2.80
N LEU A 41 -12.23 -8.59 1.91
CA LEU A 41 -13.66 -8.83 2.09
C LEU A 41 -13.94 -9.80 3.25
N PHE A 42 -13.11 -10.83 3.42
CA PHE A 42 -13.23 -11.72 4.57
C PHE A 42 -12.86 -10.99 5.87
N GLY A 43 -11.71 -10.32 5.89
CA GLY A 43 -11.19 -9.62 7.06
C GLY A 43 -12.08 -8.47 7.53
N SER A 44 -12.83 -7.81 6.64
CA SER A 44 -13.77 -6.76 7.03
C SER A 44 -14.92 -7.25 7.91
N THR A 45 -15.18 -8.56 7.94
CA THR A 45 -16.26 -9.17 8.73
C THR A 45 -15.86 -9.44 10.18
N THR A 46 -14.56 -9.36 10.52
CA THR A 46 -14.01 -9.76 11.83
C THR A 46 -14.44 -8.81 12.95
N PRO A 47 -14.51 -9.29 14.21
CA PRO A 47 -14.92 -8.45 15.34
C PRO A 47 -14.02 -7.23 15.56
N TRP A 48 -12.70 -7.38 15.42
CA TRP A 48 -11.75 -6.27 15.62
C TRP A 48 -11.83 -5.22 14.50
N MET A 49 -12.10 -5.63 13.24
CA MET A 49 -12.36 -4.67 12.17
C MET A 49 -13.65 -3.88 12.38
N ARG A 50 -14.66 -4.48 13.04
CA ARG A 50 -15.86 -3.72 13.43
C ARG A 50 -15.52 -2.62 14.43
N ILE A 51 -14.77 -2.94 15.49
CA ILE A 51 -14.32 -1.96 16.49
C ILE A 51 -13.53 -0.84 15.81
N TYR A 52 -12.57 -1.19 14.96
CA TYR A 52 -11.71 -0.21 14.29
C TYR A 52 -12.51 0.74 13.39
N ARG A 53 -13.45 0.18 12.63
CA ARG A 53 -14.35 0.95 11.77
C ARG A 53 -15.26 1.86 12.56
N ASP A 54 -15.88 1.39 13.64
CA ASP A 54 -16.78 2.21 14.46
C ASP A 54 -16.03 3.41 15.07
N VAL A 55 -14.74 3.25 15.41
CA VAL A 55 -13.88 4.37 15.84
C VAL A 55 -13.65 5.34 14.68
N LEU A 56 -13.18 4.88 13.52
CA LEU A 56 -12.82 5.76 12.41
C LEU A 56 -14.03 6.49 11.84
N GLU A 57 -15.17 5.81 11.64
CA GLU A 57 -16.40 6.44 11.14
C GLU A 57 -16.96 7.52 12.08
N SER A 58 -16.54 7.55 13.35
CA SER A 58 -16.93 8.62 14.28
C SER A 58 -16.13 9.92 14.12
N LEU A 59 -15.01 9.88 13.37
CA LEU A 59 -14.08 11.00 13.21
C LEU A 59 -14.43 11.92 12.04
N THR A 60 -15.21 11.44 11.06
CA THR A 60 -15.55 12.19 9.85
C THR A 60 -16.91 11.82 9.30
N ASP A 61 -17.51 12.74 8.53
CA ASP A 61 -18.75 12.55 7.76
C ASP A 61 -18.50 12.56 6.23
N ARG A 62 -17.23 12.57 5.82
CA ARG A 62 -16.84 12.57 4.40
C ARG A 62 -17.22 11.27 3.72
N ASN A 63 -17.59 11.33 2.44
CA ASN A 63 -17.99 10.17 1.62
C ASN A 63 -17.12 10.09 0.34
N GLU A 64 -15.83 9.81 0.50
CA GLU A 64 -14.85 9.87 -0.59
C GLU A 64 -14.48 8.50 -1.16
N ALA A 65 -14.40 7.46 -0.33
CA ALA A 65 -14.02 6.11 -0.74
C ALA A 65 -14.73 5.02 0.07
N THR A 66 -14.88 3.85 -0.53
CA THR A 66 -15.67 2.73 -0.02
C THR A 66 -14.95 1.95 1.08
N ILE A 67 -15.70 1.57 2.12
CA ILE A 67 -15.26 0.61 3.14
C ILE A 67 -15.62 -0.80 2.65
N TRP A 68 -14.62 -1.65 2.42
CA TRP A 68 -14.84 -2.98 1.86
C TRP A 68 -15.74 -3.86 2.73
N GLY A 69 -16.61 -4.64 2.07
CA GLY A 69 -17.61 -5.49 2.73
C GLY A 69 -18.79 -4.74 3.34
N THR A 70 -18.97 -3.46 2.98
CA THR A 70 -20.12 -2.64 3.39
C THR A 70 -20.69 -1.86 2.20
N ASP A 71 -21.82 -1.19 2.41
CA ASP A 71 -22.44 -0.23 1.49
C ASP A 71 -22.08 1.23 1.80
N ARG A 72 -21.09 1.46 2.68
CA ARG A 72 -20.72 2.77 3.22
C ARG A 72 -19.43 3.30 2.62
N LYS A 73 -19.32 4.63 2.64
CA LYS A 73 -18.10 5.38 2.31
C LYS A 73 -17.64 6.18 3.53
N THR A 74 -16.36 6.50 3.57
CA THR A 74 -15.78 7.44 4.53
C THR A 74 -14.75 8.36 3.85
N SER A 75 -14.01 9.17 4.60
CA SER A 75 -12.84 9.88 4.08
C SER A 75 -11.84 8.92 3.46
N VAL A 76 -11.09 9.38 2.45
CA VAL A 76 -10.13 8.50 1.77
C VAL A 76 -9.06 7.96 2.71
N ILE A 77 -8.63 8.76 3.70
CA ILE A 77 -7.59 8.36 4.66
C ILE A 77 -8.09 7.19 5.51
N GLU A 78 -9.32 7.28 6.01
CA GLU A 78 -9.92 6.20 6.79
C GLU A 78 -10.20 4.97 5.94
N ALA A 79 -10.65 5.14 4.70
CA ALA A 79 -10.83 4.02 3.78
C ALA A 79 -9.50 3.30 3.48
N MET A 80 -8.40 4.04 3.29
CA MET A 80 -7.05 3.46 3.15
C MET A 80 -6.67 2.62 4.37
N MET A 81 -6.90 3.17 5.58
CA MET A 81 -6.60 2.51 6.85
C MET A 81 -7.45 1.25 7.05
N LEU A 82 -8.76 1.34 6.83
CA LEU A 82 -9.70 0.23 7.01
C LEU A 82 -9.48 -0.89 6.00
N ASN A 83 -9.38 -0.55 4.71
CA ASN A 83 -9.21 -1.54 3.67
C ASN A 83 -7.84 -2.21 3.75
N GLY A 84 -6.78 -1.46 4.09
CA GLY A 84 -5.46 -2.00 4.39
C GLY A 84 -5.50 -3.01 5.54
N SER A 85 -6.02 -2.60 6.71
CA SER A 85 -6.12 -3.48 7.87
C SER A 85 -7.05 -4.68 7.66
N ALA A 86 -8.07 -4.57 6.81
CA ALA A 86 -8.93 -5.68 6.46
C ALA A 86 -8.18 -6.77 5.67
N ILE A 87 -7.20 -6.41 4.83
CA ILE A 87 -6.41 -7.38 4.05
C ILE A 87 -5.59 -8.30 4.96
N ASN A 88 -4.84 -7.71 5.89
CA ASN A 88 -3.95 -8.45 6.80
C ASN A 88 -4.66 -8.98 8.07
N SER A 89 -5.97 -8.76 8.18
CA SER A 89 -6.77 -9.04 9.38
C SER A 89 -6.66 -10.49 9.90
N PHE A 90 -6.28 -11.44 9.05
CA PHE A 90 -6.18 -12.86 9.35
C PHE A 90 -4.89 -13.52 8.80
N GLU A 91 -3.90 -12.72 8.38
CA GLU A 91 -2.62 -13.18 7.79
C GLU A 91 -2.77 -14.20 6.63
N LEU A 92 -3.82 -14.05 5.82
CA LEU A 92 -4.04 -14.86 4.61
C LEU A 92 -3.48 -14.20 3.34
N ASP A 93 -3.03 -12.97 3.46
CA ASP A 93 -2.59 -12.12 2.37
C ASP A 93 -1.21 -12.48 1.82
N ASP A 94 -0.83 -11.82 0.72
CA ASP A 94 0.42 -12.09 0.03
C ASP A 94 1.67 -11.85 0.88
N THR A 95 2.80 -12.41 0.45
CA THR A 95 4.10 -12.19 1.09
C THR A 95 5.19 -12.10 0.03
N HIS A 96 6.06 -11.11 0.15
CA HIS A 96 7.32 -11.06 -0.60
C HIS A 96 8.44 -11.61 0.28
N THR A 97 8.96 -12.79 -0.08
CA THR A 97 9.88 -13.57 0.76
C THR A 97 11.19 -12.83 1.07
N ASP A 98 11.82 -12.18 0.08
CA ASP A 98 13.14 -11.54 0.30
C ASP A 98 13.03 -10.28 1.18
N GLY A 99 11.88 -9.60 1.14
CA GLY A 99 11.62 -8.39 1.93
C GLY A 99 10.93 -8.68 3.26
N ILE A 100 10.30 -9.85 3.38
CA ILE A 100 9.53 -10.30 4.56
C ILE A 100 8.44 -9.29 4.87
N ILE A 101 7.70 -8.94 3.81
CA ILE A 101 6.61 -7.95 3.86
C ILE A 101 5.35 -8.55 3.25
N HIS A 102 4.23 -8.13 3.82
CA HIS A 102 2.90 -8.34 3.25
C HIS A 102 2.59 -7.12 2.38
N VAL A 103 2.70 -7.26 1.06
CA VAL A 103 2.75 -6.08 0.19
C VAL A 103 1.35 -5.53 -0.03
N SER A 104 0.39 -6.40 -0.34
CA SER A 104 -1.00 -6.06 -0.63
C SER A 104 -1.65 -5.25 0.49
N THR A 105 -1.49 -5.64 1.74
CA THR A 105 -2.01 -4.90 2.89
C THR A 105 -1.45 -3.48 2.99
N GLY A 106 -0.17 -3.32 2.69
CA GLY A 106 0.51 -2.05 2.78
C GLY A 106 0.11 -1.10 1.64
N VAL A 107 -0.20 -1.65 0.45
CA VAL A 107 -0.34 -0.86 -0.78
C VAL A 107 -1.73 -0.90 -1.41
N LEU A 108 -2.37 -2.06 -1.58
CA LEU A 108 -3.59 -2.20 -2.39
C LEU A 108 -4.80 -1.56 -1.74
N GLY A 109 -4.97 -1.71 -0.41
CA GLY A 109 -6.02 -1.00 0.33
C GLY A 109 -5.89 0.51 0.21
N CYS A 110 -4.64 1.01 0.23
CA CYS A 110 -4.33 2.43 0.11
C CYS A 110 -4.63 2.99 -1.29
N ILE A 111 -4.00 2.42 -2.32
CA ILE A 111 -4.08 2.96 -3.68
C ILE A 111 -5.47 2.74 -4.31
N THR A 112 -6.18 1.67 -3.93
CA THR A 112 -7.57 1.43 -4.41
C THR A 112 -8.51 2.50 -3.88
N ALA A 113 -8.44 2.81 -2.59
CA ALA A 113 -9.25 3.87 -1.99
C ALA A 113 -8.93 5.25 -2.59
N PHE A 114 -7.65 5.54 -2.85
CA PHE A 114 -7.26 6.79 -3.49
C PHE A 114 -7.75 6.91 -4.93
N ALA A 115 -7.62 5.84 -5.71
CA ALA A 115 -8.09 5.80 -7.09
C ALA A 115 -9.60 5.97 -7.18
N GLU A 116 -10.36 5.38 -6.26
CA GLU A 116 -11.82 5.60 -6.17
C GLU A 116 -12.14 7.07 -5.90
N LYS A 117 -11.46 7.71 -4.94
CA LYS A 117 -11.64 9.14 -4.66
C LYS A 117 -11.36 10.00 -5.88
N MET A 118 -10.32 9.68 -6.65
CA MET A 118 -10.00 10.42 -7.87
C MET A 118 -11.08 10.26 -8.94
N GLY A 119 -11.63 9.04 -9.11
CA GLY A 119 -12.74 8.75 -10.01
C GLY A 119 -12.44 8.90 -11.51
N THR A 120 -11.18 9.19 -11.88
CA THR A 120 -10.78 9.53 -13.24
C THR A 120 -9.70 8.62 -13.84
N LEU A 121 -9.13 7.68 -13.08
CA LEU A 121 -8.07 6.81 -13.57
C LEU A 121 -8.60 5.75 -14.53
N SER A 122 -7.84 5.47 -15.59
CA SER A 122 -8.05 4.27 -16.40
C SER A 122 -7.52 3.02 -15.68
N GLY A 123 -7.95 1.84 -16.12
CA GLY A 123 -7.40 0.58 -15.60
C GLY A 123 -5.89 0.44 -15.84
N LYS A 124 -5.36 1.01 -16.94
CA LYS A 124 -3.92 1.01 -17.22
C LYS A 124 -3.15 1.89 -16.23
N ASP A 125 -3.68 3.08 -15.93
CA ASP A 125 -3.06 4.00 -14.98
C ASP A 125 -3.05 3.37 -13.57
N PHE A 126 -4.17 2.75 -13.18
CA PHE A 126 -4.27 2.04 -11.92
C PHE A 126 -3.27 0.87 -11.83
N LEU A 127 -3.20 0.01 -12.84
CA LEU A 127 -2.27 -1.11 -12.87
C LEU A 127 -0.81 -0.64 -12.85
N THR A 128 -0.48 0.46 -13.52
CA THR A 128 0.87 1.05 -13.48
C THR A 128 1.23 1.50 -12.07
N ALA A 129 0.32 2.20 -11.39
CA ALA A 129 0.53 2.64 -10.01
C ALA A 129 0.63 1.46 -9.03
N ALA A 130 -0.16 0.40 -9.23
CA ALA A 130 -0.12 -0.81 -8.43
C ALA A 130 1.20 -1.58 -8.59
N VAL A 131 1.67 -1.81 -9.83
CA VAL A 131 2.99 -2.41 -10.08
C VAL A 131 4.09 -1.60 -9.40
N LEU A 132 4.04 -0.28 -9.56
CA LEU A 132 5.04 0.60 -8.97
C LEU A 132 5.03 0.52 -7.44
N ALA A 133 3.87 0.49 -6.81
CA ALA A 133 3.77 0.39 -5.36
C ALA A 133 4.40 -0.91 -4.84
N TYR A 134 4.16 -2.04 -5.51
CA TYR A 134 4.81 -3.31 -5.20
C TYR A 134 6.32 -3.24 -5.38
N GLU A 135 6.79 -2.77 -6.55
CA GLU A 135 8.20 -2.70 -6.89
C GLU A 135 9.00 -1.88 -5.87
N ILE A 136 8.48 -0.71 -5.47
CA ILE A 136 9.13 0.16 -4.49
C ILE A 136 9.13 -0.46 -3.10
N SER A 137 8.00 -1.01 -2.62
CA SER A 137 7.94 -1.70 -1.32
C SER A 137 8.98 -2.82 -1.24
N CYS A 138 9.04 -3.68 -2.27
CA CYS A 138 9.96 -4.81 -2.31
C CYS A 138 11.42 -4.35 -2.37
N ARG A 139 11.76 -3.32 -3.17
CA ARG A 139 13.13 -2.78 -3.26
C ARG A 139 13.61 -2.13 -1.97
N VAL A 140 12.72 -1.48 -1.23
CA VAL A 140 13.06 -0.88 0.06
C VAL A 140 13.24 -1.97 1.12
N ALA A 141 12.42 -3.02 1.10
CA ALA A 141 12.45 -4.09 2.10
C ALA A 141 13.57 -5.13 1.87
N ALA A 142 13.90 -5.47 0.63
CA ALA A 142 14.90 -6.50 0.30
C ALA A 142 16.28 -6.30 0.99
N PRO A 143 16.88 -5.10 1.03
CA PRO A 143 18.16 -4.91 1.74
C PRO A 143 18.03 -4.89 3.26
N VAL A 144 16.81 -4.75 3.80
CA VAL A 144 16.55 -4.76 5.25
C VAL A 144 16.56 -6.18 5.79
N GLY A 145 15.90 -7.11 5.08
CA GLY A 145 15.80 -8.52 5.49
C GLY A 145 15.20 -8.67 6.90
N MET A 146 15.73 -9.62 7.68
CA MET A 146 15.26 -9.90 9.05
C MET A 146 15.81 -8.96 10.13
N GLU A 147 16.73 -8.06 9.79
CA GLU A 147 17.51 -7.32 10.80
C GLU A 147 16.60 -6.49 11.72
N ILE A 148 15.69 -5.69 11.15
CA ILE A 148 14.81 -4.85 11.96
C ILE A 148 13.70 -5.66 12.65
N ALA A 149 13.30 -6.79 12.06
CA ALA A 149 12.37 -7.72 12.69
C ALA A 149 12.96 -8.28 13.99
N HIS A 150 14.24 -8.69 13.97
CA HIS A 150 14.93 -9.11 15.21
C HIS A 150 15.04 -8.00 16.26
N GLN A 151 14.91 -6.74 15.87
CA GLN A 151 14.87 -5.58 16.76
C GLN A 151 13.44 -5.19 17.19
N GLY A 152 12.43 -5.96 16.77
CA GLY A 152 11.03 -5.77 17.13
C GLY A 152 10.24 -4.84 16.21
N TRP A 153 10.77 -4.50 15.02
CA TRP A 153 10.05 -3.72 14.02
C TRP A 153 9.32 -4.62 13.02
N ASN A 154 8.16 -4.18 12.56
CA ASN A 154 7.43 -4.87 11.50
C ASN A 154 7.86 -4.29 10.13
N ASN A 155 8.46 -5.13 9.27
CA ASN A 155 8.92 -4.73 7.94
C ASN A 155 7.80 -4.15 7.07
N THR A 156 6.58 -4.70 7.15
CA THR A 156 5.45 -4.21 6.36
C THR A 156 5.16 -2.74 6.69
N GLY A 157 5.05 -2.40 7.98
CA GLY A 157 4.77 -1.04 8.44
C GLY A 157 5.91 -0.05 8.20
N THR A 158 7.17 -0.51 8.19
CA THR A 158 8.33 0.36 7.94
C THR A 158 8.63 0.56 6.46
N CYS A 159 8.38 -0.43 5.60
CA CYS A 159 8.76 -0.39 4.18
C CYS A 159 7.60 -0.08 3.22
N CYS A 160 6.39 -0.57 3.47
CA CYS A 160 5.27 -0.35 2.54
C CYS A 160 4.78 1.11 2.42
N PRO A 161 4.98 2.02 3.40
CA PRO A 161 4.67 3.43 3.18
C PRO A 161 5.34 4.02 1.94
N PHE A 162 6.58 3.62 1.63
CA PHE A 162 7.28 4.08 0.42
C PHE A 162 6.57 3.60 -0.86
N GLY A 163 6.10 2.36 -0.91
CA GLY A 163 5.35 1.83 -2.04
C GLY A 163 4.01 2.53 -2.23
N SER A 164 3.25 2.72 -1.16
CA SER A 164 1.99 3.47 -1.19
C SER A 164 2.17 4.91 -1.66
N THR A 165 3.24 5.57 -1.19
CA THR A 165 3.63 6.90 -1.66
C THR A 165 3.97 6.91 -3.14
N ALA A 166 4.73 5.94 -3.63
CA ALA A 166 5.03 5.82 -5.05
C ALA A 166 3.77 5.60 -5.90
N GLY A 167 2.88 4.70 -5.49
CA GLY A 167 1.62 4.42 -6.18
C GLY A 167 0.73 5.65 -6.25
N VAL A 168 0.43 6.29 -5.11
CA VAL A 168 -0.37 7.52 -5.06
C VAL A 168 0.31 8.66 -5.80
N GLY A 169 1.63 8.82 -5.65
CA GLY A 169 2.40 9.84 -6.35
C GLY A 169 2.36 9.66 -7.87
N LYS A 170 2.33 8.42 -8.37
CA LYS A 170 2.14 8.12 -9.79
C LYS A 170 0.76 8.54 -10.28
N MET A 171 -0.28 8.25 -9.52
CA MET A 171 -1.65 8.68 -9.84
C MET A 171 -1.78 10.21 -9.88
N LEU A 172 -1.05 10.91 -8.99
CA LEU A 172 -1.01 12.37 -8.94
C LEU A 172 -0.10 13.02 -10.01
N GLY A 173 0.67 12.22 -10.77
CA GLY A 173 1.60 12.73 -11.77
C GLY A 173 2.76 13.54 -11.17
N LEU A 174 3.25 13.14 -9.99
CA LEU A 174 4.36 13.83 -9.34
C LEU A 174 5.62 13.81 -10.22
N THR A 175 6.36 14.92 -10.23
CA THR A 175 7.70 14.98 -10.84
C THR A 175 8.70 14.17 -10.00
N PRO A 176 9.88 13.81 -10.56
CA PRO A 176 10.93 13.14 -9.79
C PRO A 176 11.32 13.89 -8.50
N GLU A 177 11.34 15.22 -8.54
CA GLU A 177 11.64 16.03 -7.36
C GLU A 177 10.52 15.95 -6.31
N GLN A 178 9.26 16.09 -6.73
CA GLN A 178 8.10 15.97 -5.82
C GLN A 178 7.99 14.57 -5.22
N MET A 179 8.26 13.54 -6.02
CA MET A 179 8.32 12.15 -5.54
C MET A 179 9.42 11.98 -4.50
N GLY A 180 10.61 12.57 -4.71
CA GLY A 180 11.70 12.55 -3.75
C GLY A 180 11.34 13.19 -2.40
N HIS A 181 10.61 14.31 -2.42
CA HIS A 181 10.06 14.91 -1.21
C HIS A 181 9.01 14.02 -0.54
N ALA A 182 8.10 13.44 -1.33
CA ALA A 182 7.07 12.55 -0.81
C ALA A 182 7.66 11.30 -0.14
N MET A 183 8.69 10.69 -0.74
CA MET A 183 9.45 9.58 -0.15
C MET A 183 10.12 9.97 1.17
N GLY A 184 10.69 11.18 1.25
CA GLY A 184 11.28 11.71 2.48
C GLY A 184 10.24 11.88 3.59
N ILE A 185 9.05 12.38 3.26
CA ILE A 185 7.93 12.46 4.21
C ILE A 185 7.49 11.07 4.65
N ALA A 186 7.33 10.13 3.72
CA ALA A 186 6.95 8.75 4.01
C ALA A 186 7.92 8.10 5.00
N GLY A 187 9.23 8.26 4.79
CA GLY A 187 10.25 7.74 5.70
C GLY A 187 10.16 8.29 7.13
N ASN A 188 9.64 9.51 7.32
CA ASN A 188 9.41 10.08 8.65
C ASN A 188 8.15 9.52 9.34
N TRP A 189 7.23 8.92 8.58
CA TRP A 189 5.99 8.31 9.08
C TRP A 189 6.03 6.77 9.07
N SER A 190 7.10 6.18 8.54
CA SER A 190 7.31 4.74 8.53
C SER A 190 7.50 4.18 9.95
N GLY A 191 6.73 3.15 10.29
CA GLY A 191 6.77 2.54 11.62
C GLY A 191 5.82 1.36 11.78
N GLY A 192 6.04 0.57 12.83
CA GLY A 192 5.22 -0.58 13.17
C GLY A 192 6.01 -1.53 14.07
N LEU A 193 5.41 -2.00 15.16
CA LEU A 193 6.07 -2.92 16.09
C LEU A 193 5.67 -4.36 15.77
N GLN A 194 6.63 -5.27 15.71
CA GLN A 194 6.38 -6.69 15.51
C GLN A 194 5.59 -7.32 16.67
N ALA A 195 5.62 -6.71 17.86
CA ALA A 195 4.83 -7.15 19.01
C ALA A 195 3.32 -7.28 18.71
N VAL A 196 2.79 -6.57 17.70
CA VAL A 196 1.40 -6.70 17.26
C VAL A 196 1.08 -8.08 16.66
N GLN A 197 2.06 -8.83 16.15
CA GLN A 197 1.88 -10.20 15.64
C GLN A 197 1.70 -11.24 16.74
N PHE A 198 2.10 -10.94 17.99
CA PHE A 198 2.01 -11.86 19.12
C PHE A 198 0.87 -11.54 20.09
N ALA A 199 0.05 -10.53 19.76
CA ALA A 199 -1.08 -10.08 20.58
C ALA A 199 -2.45 -10.56 20.06
N SER A 200 -2.47 -11.38 19.01
CA SER A 200 -3.64 -12.11 18.48
C SER A 200 -3.81 -13.48 19.12
#